data_AF-A0A940VTK0-F1
#
_entry.id   AF-A0A940VTK0-F1
#
_cell.length_a   1.000
_cell.length_b   1.000
_cell.length_c   1.000
_cell.angle_alpha   90.00
_cell.angle_beta   90.00
_cell.angle_gamma   90.00
#
_symmetry.space_group_name_H-M   'P 1'
#
loop_
_entity.id
_entity.type
_entity.pdbx_description
1 polymer ?
#
loop_
_entity_poly.entity_id
_entity_poly.type
_entity_poly.pdbx_seq_one_letter_code
_entity_poly.pdbx_strand_id
1 'polypeptide(L)'
;REVTDLKKEKARVEASGTIFTKMGGLKMAERLYESSMVKLSDFAASMAETFKLIERVKQLPDVPGDGMALAVVGDSMTMHALLEETDSELLQLSGICGDVELYPDLSPGTAVYRRSQIYDAALKREGMPPFFMQLTEDEQLTFGNAFIKKLAETANPSCPLLGIREVISTMDAGNSIEELLGVRLPDLLPSTPYEAANIAKLKIPKGRPYAQD
;
A
#
# COMPACT_ATOMS: atom_id res chain seq x y z
N ARG A 1 -3.46 4.31 -26.06
CA ARG A 1 -4.29 5.47 -26.46
C ARG A 1 -4.04 5.81 -27.93
N GLU A 2 -2.79 6.07 -28.33
CA GLU A 2 -2.42 6.43 -29.71
C GLU A 2 -2.91 5.45 -30.82
N VAL A 3 -2.68 4.13 -30.69
CA VAL A 3 -3.23 3.13 -31.64
C VAL A 3 -4.74 3.20 -31.76
N THR A 4 -5.41 3.36 -30.62
CA THR A 4 -6.86 3.39 -30.54
C THR A 4 -7.42 4.62 -31.24
N ASP A 5 -6.73 5.76 -31.11
CA ASP A 5 -7.10 7.02 -31.73
C ASP A 5 -6.85 6.99 -33.25
N LEU A 6 -5.73 6.42 -33.70
CA LEU A 6 -5.45 6.24 -35.14
C LEU A 6 -6.43 5.25 -35.81
N LYS A 7 -6.86 4.20 -35.10
CA LYS A 7 -7.91 3.28 -35.60
C LYS A 7 -9.26 3.97 -35.75
N LYS A 8 -9.66 4.82 -34.78
CA LYS A 8 -10.87 5.64 -34.87
C LYS A 8 -10.79 6.65 -36.01
N GLU A 9 -9.63 7.29 -36.20
CA GLU A 9 -9.42 8.23 -37.30
C GLU A 9 -9.55 7.53 -38.65
N LYS A 10 -8.89 6.37 -38.83
CA LYS A 10 -9.02 5.55 -40.04
C LYS A 10 -10.49 5.21 -40.34
N ALA A 11 -11.23 4.73 -39.34
CA ALA A 11 -12.64 4.39 -39.50
C ALA A 11 -13.51 5.58 -39.96
N ARG A 12 -13.26 6.79 -39.43
CA ARG A 12 -13.98 8.02 -39.87
C ARG A 12 -13.63 8.40 -41.30
N VAL A 13 -12.35 8.36 -41.67
CA VAL A 13 -11.85 8.74 -42.99
C VAL A 13 -12.41 7.79 -44.06
N GLU A 14 -12.37 6.49 -43.80
CA GLU A 14 -12.96 5.48 -44.70
C GLU A 14 -14.49 5.60 -44.78
N ALA A 15 -15.18 5.91 -43.68
CA ALA A 15 -16.63 6.16 -43.69
C ALA A 15 -17.03 7.40 -44.52
N SER A 16 -16.14 8.39 -44.63
CA SER A 16 -16.33 9.56 -45.50
C SER A 16 -15.95 9.33 -46.97
N GLY A 17 -15.55 8.10 -47.32
CA GLY A 17 -15.15 7.74 -48.69
C GLY A 17 -13.77 8.25 -49.10
N THR A 18 -12.95 8.72 -48.16
CA THR A 18 -11.60 9.24 -48.43
C THR A 18 -10.53 8.23 -48.00
N ILE A 19 -9.33 8.32 -48.61
CA ILE A 19 -8.23 7.39 -48.37
C ILE A 19 -7.46 7.80 -47.10
N PHE A 20 -7.24 6.84 -46.20
CA PHE A 20 -6.43 7.05 -45.01
C PHE A 20 -4.92 7.11 -45.33
N THR A 21 -4.31 8.27 -45.12
CA THR A 21 -2.90 8.54 -45.49
C THR A 21 -1.88 8.18 -44.40
N LYS A 22 -2.31 8.02 -43.14
CA LYS A 22 -1.42 7.77 -41.99
C LYS A 22 -1.14 6.29 -41.73
N MET A 23 -1.17 5.45 -42.77
CA MET A 23 -1.01 3.99 -42.65
C MET A 23 0.35 3.59 -42.04
N GLY A 24 1.43 4.32 -42.36
CA GLY A 24 2.75 4.08 -41.78
C GLY A 24 2.80 4.32 -40.27
N GLY A 25 2.21 5.43 -39.81
CA GLY A 25 2.09 5.75 -38.39
C GLY A 25 1.21 4.76 -37.64
N LEU A 26 0.09 4.33 -38.24
CA LEU A 26 -0.76 3.29 -37.69
C LEU A 26 0.01 1.96 -37.47
N LYS A 27 0.74 1.49 -38.48
CA LYS A 27 1.54 0.26 -38.37
C LYS A 27 2.63 0.37 -37.29
N MET A 28 3.28 1.52 -37.16
CA MET A 28 4.30 1.73 -36.13
C MET A 28 3.68 1.72 -34.73
N ALA A 29 2.57 2.42 -34.55
CA ALA A 29 1.83 2.44 -33.29
C ALA A 29 1.35 1.03 -32.92
N GLU A 30 0.84 0.26 -33.89
CA GLU A 30 0.41 -1.14 -33.68
C GLU A 30 1.57 -2.03 -33.21
N ARG A 31 2.74 -1.94 -33.84
CA ARG A 31 3.93 -2.70 -33.40
C ARG A 31 4.37 -2.35 -31.99
N LEU A 32 4.34 -1.07 -31.61
CA LEU A 32 4.68 -0.63 -30.26
C LEU A 32 3.68 -1.16 -29.22
N TYR A 33 2.39 -1.15 -29.57
CA TYR A 33 1.35 -1.71 -28.74
C TYR A 33 1.51 -3.23 -28.57
N GLU A 34 1.75 -3.97 -29.65
CA GLU A 34 2.02 -5.42 -29.61
C GLU A 34 3.23 -5.73 -28.73
N SER A 35 4.34 -5.01 -28.92
CA SER A 35 5.55 -5.18 -28.09
C SER A 35 5.28 -4.91 -26.60
N SER A 36 4.49 -3.87 -26.30
CA SER A 36 4.11 -3.54 -24.91
C SER A 36 3.19 -4.61 -24.31
N MET A 37 2.29 -5.18 -25.11
CA MET A 37 1.39 -6.26 -24.68
C MET A 37 2.13 -7.56 -24.41
N VAL A 38 3.13 -7.92 -25.23
CA VAL A 38 3.98 -9.09 -24.97
C VAL A 38 4.69 -8.93 -23.63
N LYS A 39 5.33 -7.78 -23.38
CA LYS A 39 6.00 -7.51 -22.09
C LYS A 39 5.06 -7.58 -20.90
N LEU A 40 3.85 -7.03 -21.04
CA LEU A 40 2.83 -7.08 -20.00
C LEU A 40 2.34 -8.52 -19.75
N SER A 41 2.20 -9.32 -20.81
CA SER A 41 1.86 -10.74 -20.71
C SER A 41 2.94 -11.52 -19.96
N ASP A 42 4.23 -11.30 -20.29
CA ASP A 42 5.36 -11.95 -19.62
C ASP A 42 5.43 -11.56 -18.14
N PHE A 43 5.16 -10.28 -17.84
CA PHE A 43 5.07 -9.79 -16.46
C PHE A 43 3.91 -10.44 -15.70
N ALA A 44 2.72 -10.49 -16.29
CA ALA A 44 1.55 -11.14 -15.69
C ALA A 44 1.79 -12.64 -15.43
N ALA A 45 2.45 -13.34 -16.36
CA ALA A 45 2.85 -14.72 -16.18
C ALA A 45 3.84 -14.88 -15.01
N SER A 46 4.83 -14.01 -14.94
CA SER A 46 5.82 -14.00 -13.84
C SER A 46 5.16 -13.76 -12.48
N MET A 47 4.23 -12.80 -12.40
CA MET A 47 3.43 -12.57 -11.19
C MET A 47 2.62 -13.81 -10.78
N ALA A 48 1.94 -14.45 -11.74
CA ALA A 48 1.14 -15.65 -11.47
C ALA A 48 2.00 -16.81 -10.96
N GLU A 49 3.18 -17.03 -11.55
CA GLU A 49 4.12 -18.06 -11.06
C GLU A 49 4.69 -17.72 -9.69
N THR A 50 4.96 -16.44 -9.40
CA THR A 50 5.41 -15.98 -8.08
C THR A 50 4.34 -16.25 -7.03
N PHE A 51 3.07 -15.94 -7.33
CA PHE A 51 1.95 -16.22 -6.44
C PHE A 51 1.80 -17.73 -6.15
N LYS A 52 1.89 -18.58 -7.19
CA LYS A 52 1.88 -20.05 -7.01
C LYS A 52 3.03 -20.53 -6.11
N LEU A 53 4.20 -19.90 -6.21
CA LEU A 53 5.33 -20.25 -5.35
C LEU A 53 5.07 -19.85 -3.90
N ILE A 54 4.53 -18.65 -3.66
CA ILE A 54 4.11 -18.19 -2.33
C ILE A 54 3.10 -19.17 -1.71
N GLU A 55 2.08 -19.57 -2.47
CA GLU A 55 1.08 -20.55 -2.01
C GLU A 55 1.69 -21.92 -1.68
N ARG A 56 2.68 -22.38 -2.45
CA ARG A 56 3.42 -23.59 -2.09
C ARG A 56 4.22 -23.43 -0.81
N VAL A 57 4.85 -22.27 -0.60
CA VAL A 57 5.63 -22.00 0.62
C VAL A 57 4.73 -21.98 1.85
N LYS A 58 3.52 -21.42 1.75
CA LYS A 58 2.51 -21.47 2.82
C LYS A 58 2.11 -22.88 3.25
N GLN A 59 2.20 -23.85 2.34
CA GLN A 59 1.83 -25.24 2.59
C GLN A 59 2.97 -26.10 3.14
N LEU A 60 4.19 -25.55 3.25
CA LEU A 60 5.33 -26.27 3.78
C LEU A 60 5.18 -26.49 5.30
N PRO A 61 5.55 -27.67 5.81
CA PRO A 61 5.51 -27.92 7.25
C PRO A 61 6.59 -27.14 8.01
N ASP A 62 6.27 -26.71 9.23
CA ASP A 62 7.20 -25.98 10.12
C ASP A 62 8.41 -26.84 10.55
N VAL A 63 8.25 -28.16 10.53
CA VAL A 63 9.31 -29.11 10.90
C VAL A 63 9.81 -29.81 9.64
N PRO A 64 11.12 -29.76 9.33
CA PRO A 64 11.66 -30.50 8.20
C PRO A 64 11.45 -32.00 8.43
N GLY A 65 10.82 -32.68 7.47
CA GLY A 65 10.79 -34.14 7.41
C GLY A 65 12.17 -34.72 7.05
N ASP A 66 12.28 -36.04 6.95
CA ASP A 66 13.51 -36.81 6.68
C ASP A 66 14.11 -36.61 5.25
N GLY A 67 13.73 -35.54 4.55
CA GLY A 67 14.22 -35.18 3.21
C GLY A 67 14.62 -33.71 3.12
N MET A 68 15.16 -33.29 1.95
CA MET A 68 15.36 -31.86 1.67
C MET A 68 14.00 -31.15 1.57
N ALA A 69 13.49 -30.69 2.71
CA ALA A 69 12.34 -29.81 2.78
C ALA A 69 12.83 -28.36 2.91
N LEU A 70 12.21 -27.46 2.15
CA LEU A 70 12.29 -26.03 2.44
C LEU A 70 11.56 -25.83 3.77
N ALA A 71 12.29 -25.54 4.84
CA ALA A 71 11.71 -25.08 6.09
C ALA A 71 11.67 -23.56 6.07
N VAL A 72 10.56 -22.96 6.48
CA VAL A 72 10.48 -21.51 6.69
C VAL A 72 11.44 -21.16 7.83
N VAL A 73 12.48 -20.38 7.55
CA VAL A 73 13.37 -19.85 8.59
C VAL A 73 12.66 -18.64 9.20
N GLY A 74 11.84 -18.88 10.23
CA GLY A 74 11.06 -17.83 10.90
C GLY A 74 9.87 -18.41 11.67
N ASP A 75 9.16 -17.54 12.37
CA ASP A 75 7.90 -17.91 13.03
C ASP A 75 6.78 -18.05 11.99
N SER A 76 6.18 -19.24 11.93
CA SER A 76 5.11 -19.59 10.99
C SER A 76 3.90 -18.66 11.14
N MET A 77 3.59 -18.25 12.38
CA MET A 77 2.50 -17.32 12.66
C MET A 77 2.77 -15.95 12.04
N THR A 78 3.99 -15.45 12.13
CA THR A 78 4.41 -14.20 11.45
C THR A 78 4.33 -14.31 9.92
N MET A 79 4.73 -15.46 9.34
CA MET A 79 4.63 -15.67 7.88
C MET A 79 3.17 -15.69 7.42
N HIS A 80 2.30 -16.41 8.12
CA HIS A 80 0.87 -16.43 7.80
C HIS A 80 0.24 -15.04 7.94
N ALA A 81 0.60 -14.29 8.98
CA ALA A 81 0.15 -12.91 9.16
C ALA A 81 0.65 -11.94 8.05
N LEU A 82 1.75 -12.24 7.35
CA LEU A 82 2.23 -11.40 6.25
C LEU A 82 1.58 -11.75 4.91
N LEU A 83 1.25 -13.03 4.70
CA LEU A 83 0.78 -13.52 3.40
C LEU A 83 -0.74 -13.75 3.32
N GLU A 84 -1.48 -13.42 4.38
CA GLU A 84 -2.93 -13.53 4.41
C GLU A 84 -3.61 -12.63 3.37
N GLU A 85 -4.60 -13.17 2.66
CA GLU A 85 -5.50 -12.36 1.84
C GLU A 85 -6.37 -11.51 2.77
N THR A 86 -6.29 -10.19 2.64
CA THR A 86 -6.99 -9.26 3.52
C THR A 86 -8.10 -8.50 2.80
N ASP A 87 -9.32 -8.60 3.32
CA ASP A 87 -10.46 -7.75 2.93
C ASP A 87 -10.45 -6.39 3.65
N SER A 88 -9.56 -6.19 4.62
CA SER A 88 -9.40 -4.92 5.34
C SER A 88 -8.77 -3.85 4.44
N GLU A 89 -9.58 -2.86 4.06
CA GLU A 89 -9.12 -1.65 3.37
C GLU A 89 -8.04 -0.94 4.20
N LEU A 90 -8.27 -0.77 5.50
CA LEU A 90 -7.36 -0.02 6.37
C LEU A 90 -6.00 -0.70 6.48
N LEU A 91 -5.96 -2.03 6.53
CA LEU A 91 -4.71 -2.79 6.57
C LEU A 91 -3.92 -2.61 5.27
N GLN A 92 -4.57 -2.69 4.12
CA GLN A 92 -3.92 -2.47 2.82
C GLN A 92 -3.37 -1.04 2.72
N LEU A 93 -4.17 -0.04 3.08
CA LEU A 93 -3.76 1.37 3.06
C LEU A 93 -2.59 1.63 4.03
N SER A 94 -2.62 1.00 5.20
CA SER A 94 -1.53 1.11 6.17
C SER A 94 -0.24 0.49 5.66
N GLY A 95 -0.32 -0.64 4.94
CA GLY A 95 0.81 -1.24 4.24
C GLY A 95 1.40 -0.29 3.19
N ILE A 96 0.58 0.20 2.26
CA ILE A 96 1.01 1.12 1.18
C ILE A 96 1.73 2.35 1.75
N CYS A 97 1.13 2.99 2.76
CA CYS A 97 1.73 4.18 3.37
C CYS A 97 2.96 3.86 4.23
N GLY A 98 3.05 2.67 4.82
CA GLY A 98 4.23 2.19 5.53
C GLY A 98 5.40 1.90 4.58
N ASP A 99 5.13 1.31 3.43
CA ASP A 99 6.15 0.95 2.43
C ASP A 99 6.91 2.17 1.90
N VAL A 100 6.25 3.34 1.82
CA VAL A 100 6.89 4.60 1.40
C VAL A 100 7.99 5.06 2.37
N GLU A 101 7.93 4.69 3.65
CA GLU A 101 9.05 4.97 4.59
C GLU A 101 10.30 4.12 4.29
N LEU A 102 10.10 2.90 3.78
CA LEU A 102 11.17 1.97 3.43
C LEU A 102 11.70 2.20 2.01
N TYR A 103 10.81 2.58 1.11
CA TYR A 103 11.06 2.77 -0.32
C TYR A 103 10.58 4.17 -0.75
N PRO A 104 11.41 5.21 -0.57
CA PRO A 104 11.01 6.61 -0.81
C PRO A 104 10.69 6.95 -2.28
N ASP A 105 11.02 6.05 -3.21
CA ASP A 105 10.68 6.14 -4.62
C ASP A 105 9.25 5.69 -4.93
N LEU A 106 8.58 5.00 -3.98
CA LEU A 106 7.17 4.69 -4.07
C LEU A 106 6.31 5.94 -3.80
N SER A 107 5.18 6.02 -4.50
CA SER A 107 4.15 7.03 -4.25
C SER A 107 2.94 6.38 -3.61
N PRO A 108 2.49 6.83 -2.42
CA PRO A 108 1.29 6.30 -1.79
C PRO A 108 -0.01 6.75 -2.48
N GLY A 109 0.08 7.75 -3.36
CA GLY A 109 -1.08 8.32 -4.05
C GLY A 109 -2.20 8.71 -3.08
N THR A 110 -3.44 8.38 -3.43
CA THR A 110 -4.62 8.73 -2.60
C THR A 110 -4.75 7.89 -1.32
N ALA A 111 -3.87 6.91 -1.10
CA ALA A 111 -3.95 6.03 0.07
C ALA A 111 -3.79 6.81 1.38
N VAL A 112 -2.95 7.86 1.39
CA VAL A 112 -2.70 8.71 2.56
C VAL A 112 -4.01 9.32 3.07
N TYR A 113 -4.74 9.99 2.18
CA TYR A 113 -6.00 10.65 2.54
C TYR A 113 -7.07 9.66 2.98
N ARG A 114 -7.22 8.54 2.26
CA ARG A 114 -8.24 7.54 2.61
C ARG A 114 -7.96 6.92 3.97
N ARG A 115 -6.71 6.60 4.27
CA ARG A 115 -6.28 6.09 5.58
C ARG A 115 -6.56 7.09 6.70
N SER A 116 -6.15 8.34 6.50
CA SER A 116 -6.38 9.43 7.47
C SER A 116 -7.87 9.64 7.78
N GLN A 117 -8.74 9.53 6.77
CA GLN A 117 -10.20 9.59 6.98
C GLN A 117 -10.71 8.45 7.87
N ILE A 118 -10.18 7.24 7.69
CA ILE A 118 -10.55 6.09 8.53
C ILE A 118 -10.04 6.31 9.97
N TYR A 119 -8.83 6.81 10.14
CA TYR A 119 -8.32 7.17 11.47
C TYR A 119 -9.17 8.24 12.15
N ASP A 120 -9.55 9.31 11.45
CA ASP A 120 -10.43 10.34 12.00
C ASP A 120 -11.81 9.81 12.36
N ALA A 121 -12.34 8.86 11.57
CA ALA A 121 -13.58 8.18 11.92
C ALA A 121 -13.44 7.34 13.21
N ALA A 122 -12.29 6.69 13.41
CA ALA A 122 -12.00 5.96 14.64
C ALA A 122 -11.83 6.91 15.85
N LEU A 123 -11.07 7.99 15.71
CA LEU A 123 -10.93 9.04 16.74
C LEU A 123 -12.30 9.62 17.15
N LYS A 124 -13.16 9.88 16.16
CA LYS A 124 -14.53 10.39 16.42
C LYS A 124 -15.37 9.43 17.27
N ARG A 125 -15.20 8.11 17.14
CA ARG A 125 -15.90 7.12 17.97
C ARG A 125 -15.47 7.18 19.43
N GLU A 126 -14.20 7.50 19.68
CA GLU A 126 -13.66 7.75 21.03
C GLU A 126 -13.99 9.17 21.56
N GLY A 127 -14.85 9.92 20.86
CA GLY A 127 -15.23 11.28 21.26
C GLY A 127 -14.17 12.35 20.97
N MET A 128 -13.12 12.02 20.21
CA MET A 128 -12.08 12.97 19.82
C MET A 128 -12.45 13.72 18.53
N PRO A 129 -11.99 14.98 18.35
CA PRO A 129 -12.15 15.68 17.09
C PRO A 129 -11.28 15.04 15.99
N PRO A 130 -11.65 15.17 14.70
CA PRO A 130 -10.79 14.79 13.59
C PRO A 130 -9.43 15.51 13.70
N PHE A 131 -8.35 14.74 13.68
CA PHE A 131 -6.97 15.21 13.83
C PHE A 131 -6.24 15.21 12.47
N PHE A 132 -6.34 14.11 11.72
CA PHE A 132 -5.56 13.93 10.49
C PHE A 132 -6.04 14.83 9.35
N MET A 133 -7.34 15.12 9.28
CA MET A 133 -7.92 16.06 8.30
C MET A 133 -7.35 17.47 8.41
N GLN A 134 -6.73 17.83 9.53
CA GLN A 134 -6.10 19.15 9.74
C GLN A 134 -4.64 19.20 9.27
N LEU A 135 -4.05 18.05 8.91
CA LEU A 135 -2.65 17.90 8.52
C LEU A 135 -2.49 17.97 7.00
N THR A 136 -1.31 18.41 6.55
CA THR A 136 -0.88 18.27 5.15
C THR A 136 -0.67 16.80 4.76
N GLU A 137 -0.58 16.48 3.46
CA GLU A 137 -0.35 15.10 3.00
C GLU A 137 0.90 14.45 3.63
N ASP A 138 2.03 15.18 3.63
CA ASP A 138 3.30 14.70 4.20
C ASP A 138 3.20 14.46 5.71
N GLU A 139 2.48 15.34 6.41
CA GLU A 139 2.21 15.19 7.84
C GLU A 139 1.27 14.01 8.09
N GLN A 140 0.22 13.83 7.30
CA GLN A 140 -0.68 12.66 7.39
C GLN A 140 0.05 11.34 7.15
N LEU A 141 0.99 11.31 6.20
CA LEU A 141 1.82 10.14 5.95
C LEU A 141 2.68 9.83 7.18
N THR A 142 3.47 10.82 7.62
CA THR A 142 4.43 10.66 8.71
C THR A 142 3.76 10.39 10.06
N PHE A 143 2.71 11.14 10.39
CA PHE A 143 1.92 10.92 11.61
C PHE A 143 1.10 9.65 11.54
N GLY A 144 0.49 9.35 10.41
CA GLY A 144 -0.32 8.14 10.26
C GLY A 144 0.50 6.88 10.49
N ASN A 145 1.74 6.85 9.99
CA ASN A 145 2.67 5.74 10.20
C ASN A 145 3.14 5.66 11.65
N ALA A 146 3.53 6.79 12.25
CA ALA A 146 3.93 6.83 13.66
C ALA A 146 2.77 6.45 14.61
N PHE A 147 1.56 6.89 14.29
CA PHE A 147 0.35 6.61 15.06
C PHE A 147 0.05 5.12 15.10
N ILE A 148 -0.08 4.47 13.94
CA ILE A 148 -0.42 3.04 13.92
C ILE A 148 0.68 2.19 14.56
N LYS A 149 1.95 2.57 14.39
CA LYS A 149 3.07 1.92 15.06
C LYS A 149 2.97 2.04 16.58
N LYS A 150 2.63 3.23 17.10
CA LYS A 150 2.48 3.46 18.54
C LYS A 150 1.30 2.66 19.12
N LEU A 151 0.18 2.60 18.42
CA LEU A 151 -0.97 1.79 18.83
C LEU A 151 -0.61 0.31 18.85
N ALA A 152 0.07 -0.18 17.80
CA ALA A 152 0.49 -1.56 17.69
C ALA A 152 1.48 -1.98 18.79
N GLU A 153 2.48 -1.14 19.10
CA GLU A 153 3.41 -1.36 20.21
C GLU A 153 2.71 -1.39 21.57
N THR A 154 1.59 -0.67 21.70
CA THR A 154 0.79 -0.63 22.93
C THR A 154 -0.12 -1.87 23.03
N ALA A 155 -0.75 -2.27 21.92
CA ALA A 155 -1.61 -3.45 21.85
C ALA A 155 -0.82 -4.74 22.08
N ASN A 156 0.30 -4.91 21.37
CA ASN A 156 1.11 -6.11 21.43
C ASN A 156 2.61 -5.77 21.42
N PRO A 157 3.21 -5.51 22.60
CA PRO A 157 4.63 -5.15 22.71
C PRO A 157 5.58 -6.27 22.24
N SER A 158 5.16 -7.52 22.33
CA SER A 158 5.96 -8.68 21.95
C SER A 158 6.02 -8.90 20.44
N CYS A 159 4.96 -8.52 19.72
CA CYS A 159 4.92 -8.60 18.26
C CYS A 159 4.11 -7.42 17.67
N PRO A 160 4.78 -6.31 17.31
CA PRO A 160 4.12 -5.14 16.73
C PRO A 160 3.33 -5.44 15.44
N LEU A 161 3.75 -6.44 14.64
CA LEU A 161 2.99 -6.84 13.45
C LEU A 161 1.60 -7.38 13.80
N LEU A 162 1.49 -8.19 14.86
CA LEU A 162 0.20 -8.63 15.37
C LEU A 162 -0.56 -7.48 16.03
N GLY A 163 0.13 -6.56 16.71
CA GLY A 163 -0.48 -5.35 17.25
C GLY A 163 -1.15 -4.48 16.18
N ILE A 164 -0.54 -4.33 15.01
CA ILE A 164 -1.16 -3.62 13.86
C ILE A 164 -2.47 -4.32 13.47
N ARG A 165 -2.47 -5.64 13.38
CA ARG A 165 -3.65 -6.45 13.02
C ARG A 165 -4.77 -6.29 14.03
N GLU A 166 -4.47 -6.37 15.33
CA GLU A 166 -5.43 -6.19 16.42
C GLU A 166 -6.07 -4.81 16.40
N VAL A 167 -5.26 -3.75 16.27
CA VAL A 167 -5.72 -2.36 16.22
C VAL A 167 -6.60 -2.12 14.99
N ILE A 168 -6.16 -2.56 13.81
CA ILE A 168 -6.91 -2.36 12.56
C ILE A 168 -8.20 -3.18 12.56
N SER A 169 -8.16 -4.43 13.00
CA SER A 169 -9.37 -5.26 13.13
C SER A 169 -10.39 -4.63 14.07
N THR A 170 -9.93 -4.03 15.17
CA THR A 170 -10.78 -3.27 16.11
C THR A 170 -11.38 -2.04 15.43
N MET A 171 -10.59 -1.29 14.66
CA MET A 171 -11.06 -0.12 13.91
C MET A 171 -12.11 -0.48 12.84
N ASP A 172 -11.88 -1.56 12.09
CA ASP A 172 -12.77 -2.06 11.03
C ASP A 172 -14.09 -2.59 11.60
N ALA A 173 -14.03 -3.26 12.76
CA ALA A 173 -15.22 -3.70 13.50
C ALA A 173 -16.01 -2.54 14.11
N GLY A 174 -15.43 -1.33 14.16
CA GLY A 174 -16.05 -0.17 14.79
C GLY A 174 -15.99 -0.17 16.32
N ASN A 175 -15.17 -1.05 16.91
CA ASN A 175 -15.00 -1.19 18.35
C ASN A 175 -14.09 -0.10 18.93
N SER A 176 -14.06 0.01 20.26
CA SER A 176 -13.21 0.97 20.96
C SER A 176 -11.75 0.52 20.98
N ILE A 177 -10.87 1.41 20.56
CA ILE A 177 -9.42 1.26 20.65
C ILE A 177 -8.95 1.51 22.09
N GLU A 178 -9.58 2.42 22.83
CA GLU A 178 -9.23 2.65 24.24
C GLU A 178 -9.48 1.41 25.09
N GLU A 179 -10.59 0.70 24.84
CA GLU A 179 -10.89 -0.58 25.49
C GLU A 179 -9.87 -1.67 25.14
N LEU A 180 -9.45 -1.76 23.87
CA LEU A 180 -8.41 -2.69 23.43
C LEU A 180 -7.08 -2.43 24.16
N LEU A 181 -6.66 -1.17 24.21
CA LEU A 181 -5.33 -0.80 24.70
C LEU A 181 -5.28 -0.65 26.23
N GLY A 182 -6.42 -0.52 26.90
CA GLY A 182 -6.50 -0.25 28.33
C GLY A 182 -5.94 1.13 28.73
N VAL A 183 -5.81 2.05 27.77
CA VAL A 183 -5.29 3.40 27.95
C VAL A 183 -6.10 4.39 27.11
N ARG A 184 -6.09 5.67 27.50
CA ARG A 184 -6.79 6.69 26.72
C ARG A 184 -5.97 7.14 25.51
N LEU A 185 -6.63 7.28 24.37
CA LEU A 185 -6.00 7.71 23.12
C LEU A 185 -5.35 9.09 23.17
N PRO A 186 -5.93 10.10 23.86
CA PRO A 186 -5.28 11.40 24.05
C PRO A 186 -3.90 11.31 24.71
N ASP A 187 -3.65 10.27 25.52
CA ASP A 187 -2.36 10.09 26.19
C ASP A 187 -1.29 9.50 25.24
N LEU A 188 -1.69 9.02 24.06
CA LEU A 188 -0.84 8.45 23.01
C LEU A 188 -0.63 9.38 21.80
N LEU A 189 -1.40 10.46 21.70
CA LEU A 189 -1.36 11.42 20.60
C LEU A 189 -0.64 12.71 21.00
N PRO A 190 0.08 13.38 20.08
CA PRO A 190 0.57 14.73 20.32
C PRO A 190 -0.61 15.68 20.55
N SER A 191 -0.44 16.66 21.44
CA SER A 191 -1.51 17.53 21.92
C SER A 191 -2.03 18.47 20.83
N THR A 192 -1.22 18.72 19.78
CA THR A 192 -1.60 19.57 18.65
C THR A 192 -1.04 19.08 17.31
N PRO A 193 -1.71 19.39 16.19
CA PRO A 193 -1.16 19.24 14.83
C PRO A 193 0.20 19.94 14.64
N TYR A 194 0.47 21.02 15.40
CA TYR A 194 1.74 21.74 15.37
C TYR A 194 2.89 20.97 16.04
N GLU A 195 2.62 20.32 17.17
CA GLU A 195 3.57 19.40 17.82
C GLU A 195 3.87 18.21 16.91
N ALA A 196 2.84 17.71 16.22
CA ALA A 196 2.98 16.71 15.19
C ALA A 196 3.95 17.22 14.09
N ALA A 197 3.62 18.30 13.38
CA ALA A 197 4.48 18.86 12.31
C ALA A 197 5.98 18.95 12.66
N ASN A 198 6.33 19.24 13.92
CA ASN A 198 7.71 19.31 14.39
C ASN A 198 8.38 17.93 14.59
N ILE A 199 7.64 16.91 15.02
CA ILE A 199 8.15 15.52 15.14
C ILE A 199 8.42 14.92 13.76
N ALA A 200 7.58 15.21 12.75
CA ALA A 200 7.77 14.69 11.39
C ALA A 200 9.03 15.24 10.72
N LYS A 201 9.34 16.53 10.92
CA LYS A 201 10.53 17.20 10.37
C LYS A 201 11.86 16.63 10.88
N LEU A 202 11.86 15.96 12.04
CA LEU A 202 13.06 15.36 12.64
C LEU A 202 13.39 13.96 12.09
N LYS A 203 12.44 13.28 11.42
CA LYS A 203 12.59 11.87 11.00
C LYS A 203 12.84 11.66 9.51
N ILE A 204 12.65 12.66 8.65
CA ILE A 204 12.88 12.53 7.21
C ILE A 204 14.32 13.00 6.89
N PRO A 205 15.31 12.10 6.72
CA PRO A 205 16.55 12.50 6.07
C PRO A 205 16.19 12.95 4.65
N LYS A 206 16.44 14.22 4.33
CA LYS A 206 16.31 14.73 2.96
C LYS A 206 17.14 13.83 2.05
N GLY A 207 16.49 13.04 1.21
CA GLY A 207 17.16 12.23 0.20
C GLY A 207 18.12 13.12 -0.58
N ARG A 208 19.39 12.71 -0.67
CA ARG A 208 20.34 13.41 -1.53
C ARG A 208 19.77 13.40 -2.96
N PRO A 209 19.66 14.55 -3.65
CA PRO A 209 19.35 14.52 -5.07
C PRO A 209 20.45 13.71 -5.75
N TYR A 210 20.04 12.70 -6.53
CA TYR A 210 20.96 11.95 -7.38
C TYR A 210 21.73 12.95 -8.24
N ALA A 211 23.07 12.91 -8.16
CA ALA A 211 23.92 13.59 -9.10
C ALA A 211 23.61 13.02 -10.49
N GLN A 212 23.26 13.90 -11.42
CA GLN A 212 23.14 13.55 -12.82
C GLN A 212 24.57 13.41 -13.36
N ASP A 213 24.99 12.17 -13.64
CA ASP A 213 26.14 11.85 -14.49
C ASP A 213 25.65 11.44 -15.88
#